data_AF-A0A376DWM5-F1
#
_entry.id   AF-A0A376DWM5-F1
#
_cell.length_a   1.000
_cell.length_b   1.000
_cell.length_c   1.000
_cell.angle_alpha   90.00
_cell.angle_beta   90.00
_cell.angle_gamma   90.00
#
_symmetry.space_group_name_H-M   'P 1'
#
loop_
_entity.id
_entity.type
_entity.pdbx_description
1 polymer ?
#
loop_
_entity_poly.entity_id
_entity_poly.type
_entity_poly.pdbx_seq_one_letter_code
_entity_poly.pdbx_strand_id
1 'polypeptide(L)'
;MYENNIVDMYYNKLQTDFKAEAVAVNLLKYQRAVSNIFIERIGINDRAYLKDIKSISSSYLGFDEEVFTIETYREGIYDYLPEGVFHPPSLGASRKNVDTVVREIRKQKKIEEDARKFFRPFELEVFFTEISSLLKEYEFDISSSTDTLLETVSELWPLIKMLDEQNAYIFIYILAVFSSDQRRQEMV
;
A
#
# COMPACT_ATOMS: atom_id res chain seq x y z
N MET A 1 27.26 9.99 11.49
CA MET A 1 26.01 9.26 11.74
C MET A 1 24.89 10.26 11.54
N TYR A 2 24.33 10.36 10.33
CA TYR A 2 23.16 11.20 10.10
C TYR A 2 21.93 10.35 10.45
N GLU A 3 21.33 10.62 11.60
CA GLU A 3 19.95 10.21 11.90
C GLU A 3 19.06 10.97 10.90
N ASN A 4 18.82 10.37 9.75
CA ASN A 4 17.78 10.86 8.85
C ASN A 4 16.46 10.53 9.53
N ASN A 5 15.88 11.50 10.24
CA ASN A 5 14.51 11.43 10.76
C ASN A 5 13.57 11.18 9.57
N ILE A 6 13.14 9.94 9.40
CA ILE A 6 12.19 9.51 8.36
C ILE A 6 10.89 10.33 8.44
N VAL A 7 10.54 10.76 9.65
CA VAL A 7 9.39 11.62 9.96
C VAL A 7 9.51 13.01 9.31
N ASP A 8 10.72 13.53 9.10
CA ASP A 8 10.96 14.84 8.47
C ASP A 8 11.13 14.75 6.95
N MET A 9 11.11 13.54 6.36
CA MET A 9 11.15 13.39 4.91
C MET A 9 9.81 13.82 4.30
N TYR A 10 9.80 14.99 3.67
CA TYR A 10 8.71 15.41 2.79
C TYR A 10 8.71 14.55 1.52
N TYR A 11 8.08 13.36 1.58
CA TYR A 11 7.96 12.45 0.44
C TYR A 11 7.16 13.10 -0.70
N ASN A 12 6.14 13.90 -0.39
CA ASN A 12 5.38 14.65 -1.37
C ASN A 12 5.87 16.11 -1.45
N LYS A 13 6.50 16.46 -2.59
CA LYS A 13 6.73 17.84 -3.03
C LYS A 13 5.55 18.31 -3.90
N LEU A 14 5.48 19.60 -4.22
CA LEU A 14 4.44 20.20 -5.07
C LEU A 14 4.15 19.39 -6.36
N GLN A 15 5.21 18.84 -6.98
CA GLN A 15 5.16 18.12 -8.25
C GLN A 15 4.99 16.60 -8.14
N THR A 16 4.94 16.03 -6.92
CA THR A 16 4.89 14.58 -6.74
C THR A 16 3.62 14.17 -6.00
N ASP A 17 3.07 13.02 -6.37
CA ASP A 17 1.97 12.37 -5.66
C ASP A 17 2.27 10.87 -5.60
N PHE A 18 3.03 10.48 -4.58
CA PHE A 18 3.45 9.09 -4.43
C PHE A 18 2.37 8.28 -3.72
N LYS A 19 2.20 7.04 -4.17
CA LYS A 19 1.37 6.05 -3.49
C LYS A 19 1.99 5.69 -2.13
N ALA A 20 1.17 5.57 -1.10
CA ALA A 20 1.60 5.16 0.24
C ALA A 20 2.35 3.82 0.22
N GLU A 21 1.87 2.85 -0.56
CA GLU A 21 2.47 1.52 -0.66
C GLU A 21 3.85 1.56 -1.32
N ALA A 22 4.02 2.42 -2.34
CA ALA A 22 5.32 2.60 -2.99
C ALA A 22 6.35 3.25 -2.06
N VAL A 23 5.94 4.21 -1.22
CA VAL A 23 6.81 4.81 -0.21
C VAL A 23 7.19 3.78 0.86
N ALA A 24 6.22 2.98 1.33
CA ALA A 24 6.47 1.91 2.30
C ALA A 24 7.49 0.89 1.80
N VAL A 25 7.35 0.42 0.56
CA VAL A 25 8.29 -0.54 -0.06
C VAL A 25 9.69 0.06 -0.16
N ASN A 26 9.81 1.34 -0.56
CA ASN A 26 11.11 2.01 -0.65
C ASN A 26 11.77 2.15 0.74
N LEU A 27 10.98 2.46 1.78
CA LEU A 27 11.46 2.53 3.15
C LEU A 27 12.02 1.19 3.63
N LEU A 28 11.26 0.09 3.44
CA LEU A 28 11.70 -1.26 3.81
C LEU A 28 12.96 -1.70 3.07
N LYS A 29 13.13 -1.27 1.80
CA LYS A 29 14.29 -1.63 0.98
C LYS A 29 15.57 -0.91 1.38
N TYR A 30 15.51 0.42 1.44
CA TYR A 30 16.71 1.25 1.55
C TYR A 30 17.05 1.60 2.99
N GLN A 31 16.10 1.49 3.91
CA GLN A 31 16.27 1.93 5.28
C GLN A 31 16.15 0.75 6.25
N ARG A 32 17.31 0.18 6.58
CA ARG A 32 17.44 -1.00 7.47
C ARG A 32 16.87 -0.85 8.88
N ALA A 33 16.61 0.39 9.32
CA ALA A 33 16.01 0.69 10.61
C ALA A 33 14.50 0.46 10.63
N VAL A 34 13.85 0.36 9.46
CA VAL A 34 12.42 0.19 9.33
C VAL A 34 12.11 -1.30 9.18
N SER A 35 11.63 -1.94 10.25
CA SER A 35 11.14 -3.33 10.19
C SER A 35 9.63 -3.40 9.99
N ASN A 36 8.88 -2.51 10.66
CA ASN A 36 7.43 -2.57 10.72
C ASN A 36 6.81 -1.28 10.18
N ILE A 37 5.98 -1.40 9.15
CA ILE A 37 5.20 -0.28 8.57
C ILE A 37 3.71 -0.61 8.62
N PHE A 38 2.92 0.31 9.15
CA PHE A 38 1.47 0.30 9.08
C PHE A 38 0.97 1.39 8.13
N ILE A 39 -0.04 1.06 7.33
CA ILE A 39 -0.74 2.01 6.47
C ILE A 39 -2.14 2.19 7.01
N GLU A 40 -2.52 3.43 7.30
CA GLU A 40 -3.82 3.79 7.86
C GLU A 40 -4.62 4.63 6.86
N ARG A 41 -5.79 4.13 6.49
CA ARG A 41 -6.72 4.82 5.58
C ARG A 41 -7.70 5.66 6.38
N ILE A 42 -7.61 6.97 6.23
CA ILE A 42 -8.42 7.94 6.98
C ILE A 42 -9.68 8.40 6.22
N GLY A 43 -9.88 7.92 4.99
CA GLY A 43 -11.03 8.27 4.14
C GLY A 43 -10.73 9.33 3.09
N ILE A 44 -11.65 9.45 2.12
CA ILE A 44 -11.49 10.27 0.90
C ILE A 44 -11.86 11.75 1.06
N ASN A 45 -12.36 12.16 2.23
CA ASN A 45 -12.98 13.48 2.45
C ASN A 45 -12.13 14.65 1.96
N ASP A 46 -10.80 14.57 2.12
CA ASP A 46 -9.89 15.64 1.71
C ASP A 46 -9.05 15.30 0.46
N ARG A 47 -9.21 14.10 -0.13
CA ARG A 47 -8.41 13.62 -1.28
C ARG A 47 -8.60 14.46 -2.55
N ALA A 48 -9.74 15.14 -2.69
CA ALA A 48 -10.00 16.00 -3.85
C ALA A 48 -9.01 17.17 -3.96
N TYR A 49 -8.38 17.57 -2.85
CA TYR A 49 -7.46 18.70 -2.79
C TYR A 49 -6.09 18.34 -2.19
N LEU A 50 -5.96 17.17 -1.56
CA LEU A 50 -4.75 16.70 -0.89
C LEU A 50 -4.12 15.50 -1.61
N LYS A 51 -2.82 15.33 -1.40
CA LYS A 51 -2.00 14.22 -1.93
C LYS A 51 -2.38 12.89 -1.28
N ASP A 52 -1.92 11.77 -1.82
CA ASP A 52 -2.28 10.44 -1.32
C ASP A 52 -1.83 10.21 0.14
N ILE A 53 -0.63 10.66 0.50
CA ILE A 53 -0.06 10.54 1.85
C ILE A 53 -0.37 11.81 2.65
N LYS A 54 -1.01 11.63 3.81
CA LYS A 54 -1.28 12.69 4.79
C LYS A 54 -0.07 12.98 5.66
N SER A 55 0.44 11.95 6.33
CA SER A 55 1.55 12.07 7.26
C SER A 55 2.21 10.72 7.49
N ILE A 56 3.48 10.77 7.87
CA ILE A 56 4.23 9.60 8.33
C ILE A 56 4.65 9.90 9.76
N SER A 57 4.25 9.04 10.69
CA SER A 57 4.65 9.12 12.08
C SER A 57 5.44 7.87 12.45
N SER A 58 6.32 7.98 13.43
CA SER A 58 6.92 6.82 14.07
C SER A 58 6.42 6.70 15.51
N SER A 59 6.17 5.46 15.93
CA SER A 59 5.72 5.13 17.26
C SER A 59 6.48 3.91 17.75
N TYR A 60 6.91 3.91 19.01
CA TYR A 60 7.57 2.74 19.59
C TYR A 60 6.49 1.84 20.21
N LEU A 61 6.33 0.64 19.63
CA LEU A 61 5.61 -0.43 20.30
C LEU A 61 6.63 -1.10 21.25
N GLY A 62 6.22 -1.38 22.50
CA GLY A 62 7.15 -1.69 23.60
C GLY A 62 8.31 -2.65 23.25
N PHE A 63 9.45 -2.45 23.91
CA PHE A 63 10.75 -3.10 23.65
C PHE A 63 11.51 -2.58 22.41
N ASP A 64 11.58 -1.26 22.23
CA ASP A 64 12.40 -0.57 21.21
C ASP A 64 12.07 -0.88 19.74
N GLU A 65 10.92 -1.49 19.45
CA GLU A 65 10.46 -1.66 18.07
C GLU A 65 9.81 -0.37 17.54
N GLU A 66 10.52 0.34 16.67
CA GLU A 66 9.97 1.50 15.95
C GLU A 66 9.03 1.02 14.84
N VAL A 67 7.77 1.44 14.94
CA VAL A 67 6.73 1.20 13.95
C VAL A 67 6.42 2.50 13.23
N PHE A 68 6.52 2.47 11.90
CA PHE A 68 6.18 3.61 11.06
C PHE A 68 4.72 3.52 10.63
N THR A 69 3.93 4.55 10.90
CA THR A 69 2.55 4.64 10.46
C THR A 69 2.43 5.68 9.35
N ILE A 70 1.95 5.26 8.18
CA ILE A 70 1.66 6.11 7.03
C ILE A 70 0.16 6.31 6.96
N GLU A 71 -0.30 7.53 7.24
CA GLU A 71 -1.71 7.90 7.05
C GLU A 71 -1.95 8.32 5.58
N THR A 72 -3.02 7.81 4.98
CA THR A 72 -3.38 8.09 3.58
C THR A 72 -4.84 8.47 3.41
N TYR A 73 -5.11 9.41 2.49
CA TYR A 73 -6.46 9.87 2.13
C TYR A 73 -7.18 8.91 1.18
N ARG A 74 -7.10 7.60 1.47
CA ARG A 74 -7.78 6.55 0.73
C ARG A 74 -8.95 5.98 1.53
N GLU A 75 -9.87 5.38 0.80
CA GLU A 75 -11.03 4.68 1.35
C GLU A 75 -10.61 3.37 2.01
N GLY A 76 -10.98 3.20 3.27
CA GLY A 76 -10.86 1.94 3.98
C GLY A 76 -11.90 0.92 3.51
N ILE A 77 -11.77 -0.33 3.96
CA ILE A 77 -12.81 -1.36 3.81
C ILE A 77 -14.14 -0.84 4.34
N TYR A 78 -14.13 -0.08 5.45
CA TYR A 78 -15.34 0.52 6.01
C TYR A 78 -16.08 1.42 5.01
N ASP A 79 -15.35 2.25 4.26
CA ASP A 79 -15.94 3.23 3.32
C ASP A 79 -16.60 2.53 2.11
N TYR A 80 -16.19 1.29 1.79
CA TYR A 80 -16.83 0.46 0.77
C TYR A 80 -18.08 -0.28 1.25
N LEU A 81 -18.37 -0.27 2.56
CA LEU A 81 -19.51 -0.99 3.10
C LEU A 81 -20.80 -0.20 2.82
N PRO A 82 -21.89 -0.87 2.39
CA PRO A 82 -23.15 -0.20 2.13
C PRO A 82 -23.68 0.45 3.40
N GLU A 83 -24.07 1.72 3.30
CA GLU A 83 -24.52 2.53 4.45
C GLU A 83 -25.63 1.84 5.27
N GLY A 84 -26.51 1.08 4.60
CA GLY A 84 -27.61 0.35 5.24
C GLY A 84 -27.20 -0.80 6.17
N VAL A 85 -25.93 -1.20 6.23
CA VAL A 85 -25.44 -2.22 7.16
C VAL A 85 -25.15 -1.63 8.54
N PHE A 86 -24.72 -0.37 8.62
CA PHE A 86 -24.26 0.26 9.86
C PHE A 86 -25.02 1.54 10.24
N HIS A 87 -25.73 2.15 9.30
CA HIS A 87 -26.54 3.34 9.53
C HIS A 87 -28.02 3.01 9.38
N PRO A 88 -28.80 3.06 10.48
CA PRO A 88 -30.25 2.95 10.36
C PRO A 88 -30.75 4.11 9.48
N PRO A 89 -31.67 3.85 8.53
CA PRO A 89 -32.16 4.89 7.63
C PRO A 89 -32.75 6.02 8.45
N SER A 90 -32.15 7.22 8.35
CA SER A 90 -32.68 8.43 8.96
C SER A 90 -33.83 8.99 8.13
N LEU A 91 -34.82 8.17 7.81
CA LEU A 91 -36.01 8.58 7.08
C LEU A 91 -37.11 8.89 8.09
N GLY A 92 -37.30 10.18 8.36
CA GLY A 92 -38.52 10.71 8.96
C GLY A 92 -38.33 11.36 10.33
N ALA A 93 -37.83 12.59 10.38
CA ALA A 93 -38.11 13.49 11.50
C ALA A 93 -38.19 14.93 11.01
N SER A 94 -39.38 15.27 10.49
CA SER A 94 -39.80 16.56 9.92
C SER A 94 -39.82 17.74 10.93
N ARG A 95 -39.11 17.66 12.05
CA ARG A 95 -38.92 18.77 13.01
C ARG A 95 -37.86 18.39 14.05
N LYS A 96 -36.58 18.59 13.77
CA LYS A 96 -35.50 18.35 14.75
C LYS A 96 -34.83 19.66 15.14
N ASN A 97 -34.90 20.00 16.44
CA ASN A 97 -34.12 21.07 17.06
C ASN A 97 -32.62 20.90 16.74
N VAL A 98 -31.87 22.00 16.64
CA VAL A 98 -30.42 21.98 16.38
C VAL A 98 -29.68 21.02 17.33
N ASP A 99 -30.08 20.98 18.61
CA ASP A 99 -29.52 20.07 19.62
C ASP A 99 -29.78 18.58 19.36
N THR A 100 -30.89 18.23 18.69
CA THR A 100 -31.15 16.83 18.30
C THR A 100 -30.29 16.41 17.11
N VAL A 101 -30.05 17.32 16.15
CA VAL A 101 -29.16 17.08 15.01
C VAL A 101 -27.72 16.91 15.48
N VAL A 102 -27.23 17.79 16.36
CA VAL A 102 -25.86 17.70 16.90
C VAL A 102 -25.64 16.38 17.65
N ARG A 103 -26.63 15.90 18.42
CA ARG A 103 -26.52 14.61 19.12
C ARG A 103 -26.49 13.43 18.16
N GLU A 104 -27.26 13.48 17.08
CA GLU A 104 -27.29 12.42 16.07
C GLU A 104 -25.97 12.36 15.29
N ILE A 105 -25.40 13.51 14.92
CA ILE A 105 -24.06 13.61 14.31
C ILE A 105 -22.99 13.00 15.22
N ARG A 106 -22.99 13.37 16.51
CA ARG A 106 -22.02 12.80 17.48
C ARG A 106 -22.16 11.29 17.62
N LYS A 107 -23.39 10.78 17.61
CA LYS A 107 -23.66 9.33 17.66
C LYS A 107 -23.12 8.63 16.41
N GLN A 108 -23.38 9.19 15.22
CA GLN A 108 -22.88 8.64 13.96
C GLN A 108 -21.36 8.65 13.90
N LYS A 109 -20.70 9.74 14.31
CA LYS A 109 -19.23 9.80 14.39
C LYS A 109 -18.64 8.73 15.30
N LYS A 110 -19.26 8.46 16.45
CA LYS A 110 -18.79 7.42 17.36
C LYS A 110 -18.92 6.02 16.74
N ILE A 111 -20.03 5.75 16.08
CA ILE A 111 -20.25 4.46 15.38
C ILE A 111 -19.22 4.29 14.26
N GLU A 112 -18.93 5.35 13.50
CA GLU A 112 -17.89 5.34 12.48
C GLU A 112 -16.51 5.04 13.08
N GLU A 113 -16.12 5.74 14.15
CA GLU A 113 -14.83 5.51 14.83
C GLU A 113 -14.70 4.06 15.34
N ASP A 114 -15.76 3.52 15.94
CA ASP A 114 -15.76 2.15 16.47
C ASP A 114 -15.71 1.12 15.33
N ALA A 115 -16.40 1.37 14.21
CA ALA A 115 -16.35 0.51 13.03
C ALA A 115 -14.98 0.55 12.36
N ARG A 116 -14.37 1.74 12.19
CA ARG A 116 -12.99 1.86 11.65
C ARG A 116 -11.99 1.11 12.53
N LYS A 117 -12.10 1.22 13.86
CA LYS A 117 -11.26 0.43 14.79
C LYS A 117 -11.45 -1.07 14.63
N PHE A 118 -12.69 -1.51 14.40
CA PHE A 118 -12.99 -2.93 14.16
C PHE A 118 -12.38 -3.45 12.85
N PHE A 119 -12.44 -2.68 11.77
CA PHE A 119 -11.92 -3.09 10.47
C PHE A 119 -10.40 -2.90 10.32
N ARG A 120 -9.78 -2.04 11.13
CA ARG A 120 -8.35 -1.71 11.05
C ARG A 120 -7.43 -2.94 10.98
N PRO A 121 -7.56 -4.00 11.80
CA PRO A 121 -6.68 -5.17 11.69
C PRO A 121 -6.79 -5.87 10.33
N PHE A 122 -8.00 -5.97 9.77
CA PHE A 122 -8.20 -6.58 8.46
C PHE A 122 -7.61 -5.74 7.33
N GLU A 123 -7.73 -4.42 7.43
CA GLU A 123 -7.11 -3.49 6.47
C GLU A 123 -5.59 -3.62 6.50
N LEU A 124 -4.98 -3.68 7.69
CA LEU A 124 -3.54 -3.85 7.87
C LEU A 124 -3.02 -5.14 7.20
N GLU A 125 -3.74 -6.26 7.33
CA GLU A 125 -3.37 -7.51 6.66
C GLU A 125 -3.41 -7.40 5.12
N VAL A 126 -4.41 -6.70 4.57
CA VAL A 126 -4.48 -6.44 3.13
C VAL A 126 -3.27 -5.60 2.68
N PHE A 127 -2.89 -4.56 3.43
CA PHE A 127 -1.71 -3.76 3.11
C PHE A 127 -0.42 -4.54 3.23
N PHE A 128 -0.28 -5.36 4.28
CA PHE A 128 0.89 -6.19 4.46
C PHE A 128 1.06 -7.13 3.27
N THR A 129 -0.04 -7.71 2.78
CA THR A 129 -0.04 -8.55 1.58
C THR A 129 0.35 -7.76 0.33
N GLU A 130 -0.19 -6.55 0.15
CA GLU A 130 0.13 -5.67 -0.99
C GLU A 130 1.62 -5.27 -1.00
N ILE A 131 2.15 -4.83 0.14
CA ILE A 131 3.57 -4.49 0.31
C ILE A 131 4.44 -5.72 0.05
N SER A 132 4.08 -6.87 0.61
CA SER A 132 4.81 -8.13 0.41
C SER A 132 4.82 -8.55 -1.05
N SER A 133 3.70 -8.38 -1.76
CA SER A 133 3.61 -8.62 -3.20
C SER A 133 4.56 -7.71 -3.98
N LEU A 134 4.57 -6.41 -3.68
CA LEU A 134 5.44 -5.43 -4.34
C LEU A 134 6.93 -5.67 -4.04
N LEU A 135 7.26 -6.10 -2.81
CA LEU A 135 8.60 -6.51 -2.44
C LEU A 135 9.01 -7.75 -3.23
N LYS A 136 8.12 -8.73 -3.35
CA LYS A 136 8.40 -9.96 -4.10
C LYS A 136 8.56 -9.69 -5.59
N GLU A 137 7.72 -8.85 -6.18
CA GLU A 137 7.83 -8.41 -7.58
C GLU A 137 9.19 -7.77 -7.84
N TYR A 138 9.67 -6.96 -6.89
CA TYR A 138 10.99 -6.35 -7.01
C TYR A 138 12.14 -7.36 -6.99
N GLU A 139 12.08 -8.42 -6.19
CA GLU A 139 13.13 -9.46 -6.21
C GLU A 139 13.29 -10.11 -7.60
N PHE A 140 12.21 -10.12 -8.39
CA PHE A 140 12.20 -10.59 -9.77
C PHE A 140 12.52 -9.49 -10.80
N ASP A 141 12.71 -8.24 -10.39
CA ASP A 141 13.09 -7.17 -11.29
C ASP A 141 14.56 -7.35 -11.73
N ILE A 142 14.81 -7.09 -13.02
CA ILE A 142 16.14 -7.22 -13.65
C ILE A 142 17.12 -6.20 -13.03
N SER A 143 16.61 -5.09 -12.52
CA SER A 143 17.40 -4.07 -11.82
C SER A 143 17.75 -4.44 -10.37
N SER A 144 17.15 -5.51 -9.83
CA SER A 144 17.40 -5.94 -8.47
C SER A 144 18.76 -6.63 -8.36
N SER A 145 19.44 -6.41 -7.24
CA SER A 145 20.70 -7.08 -6.90
C SER A 145 20.52 -8.55 -6.50
N THR A 146 19.34 -9.13 -6.74
CA THR A 146 18.97 -10.48 -6.36
C THR A 146 18.86 -11.34 -7.60
N ASP A 147 19.68 -12.39 -7.69
CA ASP A 147 19.66 -13.37 -8.78
C ASP A 147 18.40 -14.25 -8.78
N THR A 148 17.39 -13.95 -7.97
CA THR A 148 16.18 -14.74 -7.78
C THR A 148 15.45 -15.03 -9.10
N LEU A 149 15.41 -14.06 -10.02
CA LEU A 149 14.87 -14.29 -11.37
C LEU A 149 15.70 -15.33 -12.13
N LEU A 150 17.02 -15.16 -12.15
CA LEU A 150 17.94 -16.07 -12.83
C LEU A 150 17.88 -17.47 -12.24
N GLU A 151 17.88 -17.60 -10.91
CA GLU A 151 17.77 -18.87 -10.19
C GLU A 151 16.47 -19.58 -10.55
N THR A 152 15.34 -18.88 -10.49
CA THR A 152 14.01 -19.45 -10.78
C THR A 152 13.91 -19.92 -12.22
N VAL A 153 14.36 -19.12 -13.19
CA VAL A 153 14.31 -19.53 -14.60
C VAL A 153 15.33 -20.62 -14.90
N SER A 154 16.48 -20.63 -14.20
CA SER A 154 17.51 -21.67 -14.35
C SER A 154 17.07 -23.04 -13.85
N GLU A 155 16.07 -23.12 -12.96
CA GLU A 155 15.42 -24.39 -12.60
C GLU A 155 14.60 -24.96 -13.76
N LEU A 156 13.93 -24.09 -14.52
CA LEU A 156 13.12 -24.47 -15.67
C LEU A 156 13.97 -24.76 -16.92
N TRP A 157 15.02 -23.96 -17.14
CA TRP A 157 15.97 -24.11 -18.24
C TRP A 157 17.42 -24.12 -17.74
N PRO A 158 18.01 -25.30 -17.49
CA PRO A 158 19.40 -25.43 -17.05
C PRO A 158 20.43 -24.80 -18.00
N LEU A 159 20.05 -24.57 -19.26
CA LEU A 159 20.87 -23.92 -20.29
C LEU A 159 21.28 -22.49 -19.88
N ILE A 160 20.47 -21.82 -19.06
CA ILE A 160 20.78 -20.49 -18.51
C ILE A 160 22.02 -20.52 -17.61
N LYS A 161 22.25 -21.61 -16.87
CA LYS A 161 23.45 -21.78 -16.03
C LYS A 161 24.74 -21.92 -16.84
N MET A 162 24.64 -22.12 -18.15
CA MET A 162 25.79 -22.24 -19.06
C MET A 162 26.16 -20.89 -19.70
N LEU A 163 25.33 -19.85 -19.51
CA LEU A 163 25.53 -18.50 -20.02
C LEU A 163 26.15 -17.62 -18.92
N ASP A 164 26.86 -16.58 -19.32
CA ASP A 164 27.20 -15.48 -18.43
C ASP A 164 25.94 -14.67 -18.07
N GLU A 165 25.96 -14.03 -16.89
CA GLU A 165 24.83 -13.34 -16.29
C GLU A 165 24.16 -12.33 -17.23
N GLN A 166 24.95 -11.55 -17.98
CA GLN A 166 24.45 -10.57 -18.94
C GLN A 166 23.68 -11.24 -20.09
N ASN A 167 24.24 -12.30 -20.68
CA ASN A 167 23.58 -13.04 -21.76
C ASN A 167 22.37 -13.84 -21.27
N ALA A 168 22.38 -14.32 -20.02
CA ALA A 168 21.24 -14.96 -19.39
C ALA A 168 20.04 -14.00 -19.29
N TYR A 169 20.25 -12.76 -18.82
CA TYR A 169 19.19 -11.74 -18.79
C TYR A 169 18.66 -11.38 -20.18
N ILE A 170 19.56 -11.20 -21.16
CA ILE A 170 19.16 -10.91 -22.55
C ILE A 170 18.30 -12.06 -23.10
N PHE A 171 18.69 -13.31 -22.83
CA PHE A 171 17.94 -14.48 -23.28
C PHE A 171 16.54 -14.55 -22.65
N ILE A 172 16.40 -14.28 -21.35
CA ILE A 172 15.11 -14.20 -20.65
C ILE A 172 14.22 -13.12 -21.30
N TYR A 173 14.79 -11.96 -21.63
CA TYR A 173 14.04 -10.89 -22.27
C TYR A 173 13.55 -11.28 -23.67
N ILE A 174 14.42 -11.92 -24.46
CA ILE A 174 14.09 -12.43 -25.79
C ILE A 174 12.95 -13.46 -25.70
N LEU A 175 13.01 -14.40 -24.75
CA LEU A 175 11.95 -15.39 -24.52
C LEU A 175 10.59 -14.72 -24.24
N ALA A 176 10.57 -13.71 -23.36
CA ALA A 176 9.35 -12.99 -23.04
C ALA A 176 8.74 -12.32 -24.28
N VAL A 177 9.56 -11.67 -25.10
CA VAL A 177 9.13 -11.04 -26.36
C VAL A 177 8.55 -12.06 -27.33
N PHE A 178 9.24 -13.18 -27.58
CA PHE A 178 8.73 -14.23 -28.46
C PHE A 178 7.38 -14.79 -27.99
N SER A 179 7.22 -15.03 -26.69
CA SER A 179 5.97 -15.53 -26.11
C SER A 179 4.79 -14.54 -26.22
N SER A 180 5.09 -13.25 -26.32
CA SER A 180 4.09 -12.20 -26.46
C SER A 180 3.61 -12.03 -27.90
N ASP A 181 4.50 -12.24 -28.87
CA ASP A 181 4.19 -12.06 -30.29
C ASP A 181 3.43 -13.26 -30.86
N GLN A 182 3.72 -14.47 -30.36
CA GLN A 182 2.98 -15.68 -30.72
C GLN A 182 1.49 -15.59 -30.30
N ARG A 183 1.20 -14.97 -29.15
CA ARG A 183 -0.18 -14.69 -28.71
C ARG A 183 -0.90 -13.64 -29.56
N ARG A 184 -0.18 -12.77 -30.28
CA ARG A 184 -0.78 -11.80 -31.22
C ARG A 184 -1.16 -12.43 -32.55
N GLN A 185 -0.42 -13.43 -33.02
CA GLN A 185 -0.71 -14.11 -34.28
C GLN A 185 -1.89 -15.09 -34.18
N GLU A 186 -2.20 -15.59 -32.98
CA GLU A 186 -3.35 -16.48 -32.74
C GLU A 186 -4.70 -15.75 -32.56
N MET A 187 -4.70 -14.40 -32.53
CA MET A 187 -5.91 -13.56 -32.41
C MET A 187 -6.34 -12.90 -33.74
N VAL A 188 -5.83 -13.37 -34.88
CA VAL A 188 -6.23 -12.96 -36.24
C VAL A 188 -6.79 -14.15 -36.99
#